data_AF-A0A966YCA0-F1
#
_entry.id   AF-A0A966YCA0-F1
#
_cell.length_a   1.000
_cell.length_b   1.000
_cell.length_c   1.000
_cell.angle_alpha   90.00
_cell.angle_beta   90.00
_cell.angle_gamma   90.00
#
_symmetry.space_group_name_H-M   'P 1'
#
loop_
_entity.id
_entity.type
_entity.pdbx_description
1 polymer ?
#
loop_
_entity_poly.entity_id
_entity_poly.type
_entity_poly.pdbx_seq_one_letter_code
_entity_poly.pdbx_strand_id
1 'polypeptide(L)'
;SYLLRTTGRYVDAAPDWFGDAKADAGAQVFAQSGCATCHVVDRTTDAGGLSDLLPLDDLAAKWSPQELEAFLKDPFAVRPAGRMPATTLNERDRRHVVAYLLEQPDGGDKGSELAGLSEISEETADHLLAAGRMHFAASGCANCHQLSVGKDSQPIASTVAAGALATLPAAATGCLAESPTAGLPRYDLDATQRQAMLAAIRWLQSAAGSKSPSRERSIDRLLTSLNCYACHSRAEPGQPGKGGVLPAVALFDEDDEPVLKEPVRNELFNGKQKELGDEGRLPPTLTAVGDKLRPSFINEVLLQGGRDRGETLRTLMPKWHQPTVVALAELLADDPKTAAAIPALSGHPEAEVIEQGRTLVGAKALGCIKCHAFGGEKGQSLGLIDMTRMPRRLRHEWFLAYVEDPQRFRPGTRMPASWPNGKSFFPDILDGTAASQIEAVWRYAAAAKPRPPIGAGKNPIELVPTDRPIIYRNFIEGAGPRAIAVGSPEGVHLAWDADQLRLALVWQGGFIDAGRHWSGRGQGFQPPLGKGLFAPDQATPLASFASDSEITTAAWPVGSNRNAEGPVAGFRFRGYSLDAAGRPSFRWEW
;
A
#
# COMPACT_ATOMS: atom_id res chain seq x y z
N SER A 1 -26.59 -8.23 31.53
CA SER A 1 -27.03 -9.59 31.15
C SER A 1 -27.61 -9.67 29.75
N TYR A 2 -28.65 -8.88 29.40
CA TYR A 2 -29.27 -8.90 28.05
C TYR A 2 -28.28 -8.63 26.91
N LEU A 3 -27.66 -7.43 26.89
CA LEU A 3 -26.73 -7.04 25.83
C LEU A 3 -25.57 -8.03 25.67
N LEU A 4 -24.99 -8.47 26.80
CA LEU A 4 -23.87 -9.43 26.85
C LEU A 4 -24.21 -10.81 26.27
N ARG A 5 -25.45 -11.30 26.47
CA ARG A 5 -25.88 -12.64 26.01
C ARG A 5 -26.38 -12.62 24.55
N THR A 6 -26.87 -11.47 24.07
CA THR A 6 -27.36 -11.31 22.68
C THR A 6 -26.26 -11.04 21.64
N THR A 7 -25.13 -10.45 22.03
CA THR A 7 -24.00 -10.19 21.11
C THR A 7 -23.06 -11.39 20.95
N GLY A 8 -23.18 -12.41 21.83
CA GLY A 8 -22.63 -13.74 21.66
C GLY A 8 -21.11 -13.78 21.43
N ARG A 9 -20.34 -13.82 22.53
CA ARG A 9 -19.05 -14.52 22.69
C ARG A 9 -18.52 -14.26 24.10
N TYR A 10 -18.81 -15.16 25.03
CA TYR A 10 -17.89 -15.38 26.14
C TYR A 10 -16.64 -16.02 25.52
N VAL A 11 -15.48 -15.40 25.68
CA VAL A 11 -14.21 -16.00 25.25
C VAL A 11 -13.52 -16.51 26.51
N ASP A 12 -13.63 -17.82 26.74
CA ASP A 12 -13.25 -18.47 28.00
C ASP A 12 -11.73 -18.62 28.22
N ALA A 13 -10.88 -18.19 27.27
CA ALA A 13 -9.43 -18.12 27.44
C ALA A 13 -8.75 -17.19 26.42
N ALA A 14 -7.63 -16.58 26.82
CA ALA A 14 -6.74 -15.88 25.89
C ALA A 14 -6.24 -16.88 24.82
N PRO A 15 -6.09 -16.45 23.55
CA PRO A 15 -5.68 -17.33 22.48
C PRO A 15 -4.18 -17.62 22.58
N ASP A 16 -3.72 -18.79 22.13
CA ASP A 16 -2.30 -19.18 22.18
C ASP A 16 -1.36 -18.11 21.62
N TRP A 17 -1.76 -17.46 20.51
CA TRP A 17 -0.95 -16.42 19.88
C TRP A 17 -0.71 -15.19 20.77
N PHE A 18 -1.54 -14.95 21.78
CA PHE A 18 -1.43 -13.79 22.65
C PHE A 18 -0.17 -13.87 23.51
N GLY A 19 0.17 -15.06 24.03
CA GLY A 19 1.43 -15.27 24.75
C GLY A 19 2.69 -15.13 23.88
N ASP A 20 2.55 -15.34 22.56
CA ASP A 20 3.65 -15.17 21.60
C ASP A 20 3.80 -13.72 21.10
N ALA A 21 2.80 -12.87 21.35
CA ALA A 21 2.83 -11.47 20.96
C ALA A 21 3.76 -10.67 21.88
N LYS A 22 4.39 -9.60 21.35
CA LYS A 22 5.34 -8.78 22.09
C LYS A 22 4.81 -7.36 22.22
N ALA A 23 4.51 -6.91 23.45
CA ALA A 23 4.00 -5.57 23.72
C ALA A 23 4.95 -4.47 23.21
N ASP A 24 6.28 -4.58 23.39
CA ASP A 24 7.24 -3.59 22.88
C ASP A 24 7.18 -3.43 21.35
N ALA A 25 7.03 -4.55 20.63
CA ALA A 25 6.83 -4.50 19.18
C ALA A 25 5.48 -3.86 18.83
N GLY A 26 4.45 -4.12 19.63
CA GLY A 26 3.13 -3.49 19.53
C GLY A 26 3.18 -1.98 19.72
N ALA A 27 3.92 -1.49 20.71
CA ALA A 27 4.13 -0.07 20.97
C ALA A 27 4.78 0.62 19.76
N GLN A 28 5.81 -0.02 19.18
CA GLN A 28 6.47 0.50 17.97
C GLN A 28 5.52 0.55 16.77
N VAL A 29 4.72 -0.51 16.56
CA VAL A 29 3.73 -0.55 15.49
C VAL A 29 2.65 0.51 15.71
N PHE A 30 2.14 0.67 16.94
CA PHE A 30 1.14 1.68 17.29
C PHE A 30 1.60 3.10 16.96
N ALA A 31 2.84 3.44 17.34
CA ALA A 31 3.43 4.74 17.06
C ALA A 31 3.62 4.99 15.54
N GLN A 32 4.07 3.97 14.80
CA GLN A 32 4.43 4.14 13.38
C GLN A 32 3.24 3.99 12.41
N SER A 33 2.16 3.33 12.82
CA SER A 33 1.05 2.95 11.92
C SER A 33 -0.10 3.96 11.91
N GLY A 34 0.08 5.12 12.55
CA GLY A 34 -0.91 6.18 12.61
C GLY A 34 -1.95 6.04 13.72
N CYS A 35 -1.80 5.06 14.63
CA CYS A 35 -2.70 4.98 15.79
C CYS A 35 -2.49 6.19 16.70
N ALA A 36 -1.22 6.54 16.96
CA ALA A 36 -0.83 7.67 17.81
C ALA A 36 -1.23 9.06 17.28
N THR A 37 -1.66 9.18 16.02
CA THR A 37 -2.15 10.47 15.50
C THR A 37 -3.59 10.76 15.93
N CYS A 38 -4.33 9.73 16.36
CA CYS A 38 -5.70 9.82 16.83
C CYS A 38 -5.87 9.35 18.28
N HIS A 39 -4.98 8.50 18.80
CA HIS A 39 -5.14 7.85 20.09
C HIS A 39 -3.98 8.12 21.03
N VAL A 40 -4.30 8.22 22.32
CA VAL A 40 -3.34 8.20 23.42
C VAL A 40 -3.67 7.04 24.35
N VAL A 41 -2.66 6.35 24.89
CA VAL A 41 -2.86 5.15 25.71
C VAL A 41 -3.03 5.47 27.20
N ASP A 42 -2.51 6.62 27.65
CA ASP A 42 -2.68 7.10 29.02
C ASP A 42 -2.92 8.63 29.03
N ARG A 43 -3.93 9.07 29.79
CA ARG A 43 -4.23 10.50 30.01
C ARG A 43 -3.34 11.16 31.06
N THR A 44 -2.66 10.39 31.91
CA THR A 44 -1.87 10.94 33.01
C THR A 44 -0.56 11.56 32.56
N THR A 45 -0.05 11.14 31.39
CA THR A 45 0.96 11.91 30.66
C THR A 45 0.23 12.99 29.87
N ASP A 46 0.45 14.27 30.20
CA ASP A 46 0.08 15.39 29.33
C ASP A 46 0.41 15.00 27.90
N ALA A 47 -0.60 14.94 27.02
CA ALA A 47 -0.51 14.42 25.66
C ALA A 47 0.34 15.33 24.73
N GLY A 48 1.48 15.83 25.20
CA GLY A 48 2.29 16.87 24.58
C GLY A 48 1.52 18.16 24.29
N GLY A 49 0.34 18.37 24.90
CA GLY A 49 -0.56 19.48 24.55
C GLY A 49 -1.56 19.21 23.42
N LEU A 50 -1.68 17.97 22.91
CA LEU A 50 -2.68 17.61 21.89
C LEU A 50 -4.03 17.25 22.53
N SER A 51 -4.93 18.23 22.60
CA SER A 51 -6.27 18.07 23.19
C SER A 51 -7.26 17.25 22.34
N ASP A 52 -6.89 16.87 21.12
CA ASP A 52 -7.76 16.20 20.14
C ASP A 52 -7.53 14.68 20.02
N LEU A 53 -6.63 14.11 20.82
CA LEU A 53 -6.40 12.66 20.89
C LEU A 53 -7.48 11.94 21.72
N LEU A 54 -7.90 10.77 21.25
CA LEU A 54 -8.86 9.90 21.92
C LEU A 54 -8.15 8.92 22.88
N PRO A 55 -8.44 8.97 24.19
CA PRO A 55 -7.82 8.08 25.16
C PRO A 55 -8.30 6.63 24.99
N LEU A 56 -7.41 5.69 25.28
CA LEU A 56 -7.64 4.24 25.23
C LEU A 56 -7.60 3.61 26.63
N ASP A 57 -8.21 4.29 27.60
CA ASP A 57 -8.18 3.88 29.01
C ASP A 57 -8.96 2.57 29.24
N ASP A 58 -8.38 1.68 30.05
CA ASP A 58 -9.02 0.47 30.58
C ASP A 58 -9.57 -0.46 29.49
N LEU A 59 -8.78 -0.70 28.43
CA LEU A 59 -9.17 -1.63 27.36
C LEU A 59 -9.23 -3.08 27.84
N ALA A 60 -8.34 -3.48 28.76
CA ALA A 60 -8.28 -4.83 29.33
C ALA A 60 -9.58 -5.25 30.04
N ALA A 61 -10.28 -4.31 30.69
CA ALA A 61 -11.58 -4.61 31.29
C ALA A 61 -12.75 -4.70 30.28
N LYS A 62 -12.55 -4.23 29.05
CA LYS A 62 -13.63 -4.06 28.05
C LYS A 62 -13.55 -5.04 26.88
N TRP A 63 -12.38 -5.62 26.62
CA TRP A 63 -12.11 -6.41 25.42
C TRP A 63 -11.27 -7.65 25.72
N SER A 64 -11.68 -8.79 25.18
CA SER A 64 -10.77 -9.93 25.05
C SER A 64 -9.74 -9.71 23.92
N PRO A 65 -8.59 -10.41 23.94
CA PRO A 65 -7.61 -10.33 22.86
C PRO A 65 -8.19 -10.61 21.47
N GLN A 66 -9.06 -11.63 21.35
CA GLN A 66 -9.67 -12.01 20.08
C GLN A 66 -10.65 -10.95 19.56
N GLU A 67 -11.43 -10.34 20.45
CA GLU A 67 -12.38 -9.30 20.05
C GLU A 67 -11.68 -8.02 19.64
N LEU A 68 -10.62 -7.61 20.36
CA LEU A 68 -9.85 -6.44 19.98
C LEU A 68 -9.10 -6.68 18.67
N GLU A 69 -8.54 -7.88 18.46
CA GLU A 69 -7.90 -8.27 17.20
C GLU A 69 -8.89 -8.24 16.02
N ALA A 70 -10.11 -8.76 16.22
CA ALA A 70 -11.17 -8.69 15.22
C ALA A 70 -11.62 -7.24 14.94
N PHE A 71 -11.75 -6.42 15.99
CA PHE A 71 -12.09 -5.01 15.87
C PHE A 71 -11.04 -4.24 15.08
N LEU A 72 -9.74 -4.41 15.38
CA LEU A 72 -8.66 -3.73 14.65
C LEU A 72 -8.54 -4.17 13.19
N LYS A 73 -9.00 -5.39 12.88
CA LYS A 73 -9.06 -5.93 11.51
C LYS A 73 -10.18 -5.28 10.70
N ASP A 74 -11.37 -5.18 11.28
CA ASP A 74 -12.54 -4.56 10.66
C ASP A 74 -13.43 -3.86 11.72
N PRO A 75 -13.15 -2.58 12.02
CA PRO A 75 -13.93 -1.83 13.01
C PRO A 75 -15.39 -1.69 12.61
N PHE A 76 -15.70 -1.66 11.31
CA PHE A 76 -17.05 -1.44 10.81
C PHE A 76 -17.91 -2.70 10.88
N ALA A 77 -17.31 -3.89 10.82
CA ALA A 77 -18.02 -5.14 11.10
C ALA A 77 -18.52 -5.21 12.55
N VAL A 78 -17.80 -4.59 13.48
CA VAL A 78 -18.15 -4.56 14.91
C VAL A 78 -18.98 -3.32 15.27
N ARG A 79 -18.64 -2.16 14.69
CA ARG A 79 -19.30 -0.87 14.91
C ARG A 79 -19.56 -0.17 13.57
N PRO A 80 -20.68 -0.47 12.89
CA PRO A 80 -20.99 0.11 11.58
C PRO A 80 -21.08 1.65 11.57
N ALA A 81 -21.53 2.24 12.68
CA ALA A 81 -21.58 3.70 12.88
C ALA A 81 -20.28 4.29 13.46
N GLY A 82 -19.24 3.46 13.62
CA GLY A 82 -17.93 3.88 14.12
C GLY A 82 -17.22 4.81 13.15
N ARG A 83 -16.33 5.65 13.69
CA ARG A 83 -15.48 6.56 12.90
C ARG A 83 -14.03 6.09 12.80
N MET A 84 -13.67 5.02 13.49
CA MET A 84 -12.33 4.45 13.41
C MET A 84 -12.18 3.71 12.08
N PRO A 85 -11.23 4.10 11.22
CA PRO A 85 -11.01 3.41 9.96
C PRO A 85 -10.29 2.07 10.20
N ALA A 86 -10.43 1.13 9.28
CA ALA A 86 -9.71 -0.15 9.36
C ALA A 86 -8.23 0.06 9.08
N THR A 87 -7.38 -0.58 9.89
CA THR A 87 -5.93 -0.48 9.74
C THR A 87 -5.42 -1.30 8.55
N THR A 88 -4.23 -0.98 8.04
CA THR A 88 -3.57 -1.78 7.00
C THR A 88 -2.59 -2.81 7.56
N LEU A 89 -2.64 -3.07 8.87
CA LEU A 89 -1.73 -3.98 9.55
C LEU A 89 -1.90 -5.42 9.06
N ASN A 90 -0.77 -6.13 8.94
CA ASN A 90 -0.82 -7.59 8.79
C ASN A 90 -1.24 -8.23 10.12
N GLU A 91 -1.51 -9.53 10.09
CA GLU A 91 -1.98 -10.29 11.26
C GLU A 91 -1.01 -10.26 12.43
N ARG A 92 0.29 -10.41 12.17
CA ARG A 92 1.33 -10.39 13.21
C ARG A 92 1.38 -9.04 13.92
N ASP A 93 1.46 -7.96 13.16
CA ASP A 93 1.58 -6.61 13.70
C ASP A 93 0.32 -6.22 14.49
N ARG A 94 -0.86 -6.60 13.98
CA ARG A 94 -2.13 -6.39 14.69
C ARG A 94 -2.14 -7.09 16.05
N ARG A 95 -1.68 -8.35 16.12
CA ARG A 95 -1.59 -9.10 17.39
C ARG A 95 -0.61 -8.47 18.38
N HIS A 96 0.53 -7.97 17.91
CA HIS A 96 1.46 -7.23 18.75
C HIS A 96 0.82 -5.96 19.33
N VAL A 97 0.07 -5.21 18.52
CA VAL A 97 -0.67 -4.03 19.00
C VAL A 97 -1.73 -4.43 20.04
N VAL A 98 -2.42 -5.55 19.87
CA VAL A 98 -3.38 -6.04 20.87
C VAL A 98 -2.70 -6.34 22.20
N ALA A 99 -1.57 -7.05 22.19
CA ALA A 99 -0.79 -7.31 23.41
C ALA A 99 -0.38 -5.99 24.10
N TYR A 100 0.17 -5.05 23.33
CA TYR A 100 0.51 -3.72 23.85
C TYR A 100 -0.69 -3.00 24.49
N LEU A 101 -1.86 -3.00 23.86
CA LEU A 101 -3.03 -2.30 24.37
C LEU A 101 -3.69 -2.97 25.59
N LEU A 102 -3.52 -4.28 25.77
CA LEU A 102 -4.14 -5.04 26.86
C LEU A 102 -3.21 -5.30 28.04
N GLU A 103 -1.88 -5.30 27.85
CA GLU A 103 -0.88 -5.46 28.92
C GLU A 103 -0.57 -4.15 29.67
N GLN A 104 -1.42 -3.14 29.56
CA GLN A 104 -1.20 -1.83 30.19
C GLN A 104 -1.24 -1.93 31.73
N PRO A 105 -0.30 -1.28 32.45
CA PRO A 105 -0.03 -1.51 33.87
C PRO A 105 -1.19 -1.22 34.84
N ASP A 106 -2.20 -0.46 34.40
CA ASP A 106 -3.37 -0.11 35.21
C ASP A 106 -4.62 -0.95 34.90
N GLY A 107 -4.49 -1.97 34.04
CA GLY A 107 -5.53 -2.96 33.76
C GLY A 107 -5.73 -3.89 34.96
N GLY A 108 -6.34 -3.37 36.03
CA GLY A 108 -6.74 -4.18 37.16
C GLY A 108 -7.55 -5.39 36.69
N ASP A 109 -7.22 -6.56 37.23
CA ASP A 109 -7.93 -7.81 37.00
C ASP A 109 -9.40 -7.68 37.44
N LYS A 110 -10.24 -7.15 36.55
CA LYS A 110 -11.69 -7.03 36.72
C LYS A 110 -12.45 -7.98 35.81
N GLY A 111 -11.75 -8.93 35.16
CA GLY A 111 -12.38 -10.08 34.50
C GLY A 111 -13.16 -10.97 35.49
N SER A 112 -12.87 -10.83 36.79
CA SER A 112 -13.47 -11.61 37.88
C SER A 112 -14.93 -11.25 38.23
N GLU A 113 -15.47 -10.07 37.89
CA GLU A 113 -16.86 -9.73 38.30
C GLU A 113 -17.95 -10.29 37.35
N LEU A 114 -17.58 -10.70 36.13
CA LEU A 114 -18.50 -11.31 35.15
C LEU A 114 -18.53 -12.84 35.19
N ALA A 115 -17.67 -13.47 36.02
CA ALA A 115 -17.63 -14.91 36.22
C ALA A 115 -18.91 -15.47 36.90
N GLY A 116 -19.73 -14.62 37.52
CA GLY A 116 -20.99 -15.02 38.17
C GLY A 116 -22.20 -15.20 37.25
N LEU A 117 -22.06 -15.02 35.93
CA LEU A 117 -23.18 -15.20 34.98
C LEU A 117 -23.26 -16.61 34.36
N SER A 118 -22.33 -17.51 34.70
CA SER A 118 -22.34 -18.91 34.25
C SER A 118 -23.37 -19.79 34.99
N GLU A 119 -24.00 -19.28 36.05
CA GLU A 119 -24.93 -20.04 36.93
C GLU A 119 -26.43 -19.64 36.79
N ILE A 120 -26.82 -18.86 35.78
CA ILE A 120 -28.23 -18.48 35.57
C ILE A 120 -28.96 -19.51 34.69
N SER A 121 -30.06 -20.07 35.22
CA SER A 121 -30.94 -21.00 34.48
C SER A 121 -31.44 -20.39 33.16
N GLU A 122 -31.71 -21.24 32.16
CA GLU A 122 -32.22 -20.80 30.85
C GLU A 122 -33.52 -19.99 30.96
N GLU A 123 -34.43 -20.38 31.86
CA GLU A 123 -35.70 -19.65 32.08
C GLU A 123 -35.47 -18.24 32.65
N THR A 124 -34.55 -18.11 33.63
CA THR A 124 -34.17 -16.80 34.19
C THR A 124 -33.49 -15.94 33.13
N ALA A 125 -32.70 -16.56 32.26
CA ALA A 125 -32.07 -15.90 31.14
C ALA A 125 -33.09 -15.31 30.18
N ASP A 126 -34.08 -16.10 29.77
CA ASP A 126 -35.11 -15.69 28.81
C ASP A 126 -35.95 -14.53 29.35
N HIS A 127 -36.32 -14.56 30.64
CA HIS A 127 -36.99 -13.45 31.29
C HIS A 127 -36.15 -12.17 31.33
N LEU A 128 -34.87 -12.27 31.68
CA LEU A 128 -33.95 -11.13 31.67
C LEU A 128 -33.70 -10.61 30.25
N LEU A 129 -33.69 -11.50 29.25
CA LEU A 129 -33.55 -11.13 27.85
C LEU A 129 -34.78 -10.36 27.36
N ALA A 130 -35.98 -10.84 27.68
CA ALA A 130 -37.24 -10.16 27.33
C ALA A 130 -37.34 -8.78 28.00
N ALA A 131 -37.03 -8.69 29.29
CA ALA A 131 -37.02 -7.42 30.03
C ALA A 131 -36.00 -6.44 29.44
N GLY A 132 -34.78 -6.91 29.14
CA GLY A 132 -33.75 -6.09 28.49
C GLY A 132 -34.17 -5.56 27.13
N ARG A 133 -34.85 -6.38 26.31
CA ARG A 133 -35.41 -5.98 25.01
C ARG A 133 -36.40 -4.83 25.17
N MET A 134 -37.32 -4.95 26.14
CA MET A 134 -38.31 -3.92 26.42
C MET A 134 -37.64 -2.60 26.86
N HIS A 135 -36.67 -2.67 27.76
CA HIS A 135 -35.93 -1.48 28.20
C HIS A 135 -35.14 -0.82 27.08
N PHE A 136 -34.52 -1.60 26.18
CA PHE A 136 -33.78 -1.08 25.02
C PHE A 136 -34.67 -0.29 24.05
N ALA A 137 -35.88 -0.78 23.80
CA ALA A 137 -36.87 -0.09 22.99
C ALA A 137 -37.43 1.16 23.70
N ALA A 138 -37.81 1.02 24.97
CA ALA A 138 -38.46 2.07 25.77
C ALA A 138 -37.53 3.23 26.15
N SER A 139 -36.22 2.99 26.25
CA SER A 139 -35.24 4.04 26.52
C SER A 139 -34.83 4.80 25.26
N GLY A 140 -35.35 4.41 24.10
CA GLY A 140 -35.00 5.02 22.82
C GLY A 140 -33.61 4.62 22.29
N CYS A 141 -32.93 3.64 22.89
CA CYS A 141 -31.62 3.17 22.44
C CYS A 141 -31.66 2.74 20.97
N ALA A 142 -32.77 2.10 20.57
CA ALA A 142 -33.04 1.66 19.21
C ALA A 142 -33.20 2.80 18.18
N ASN A 143 -33.29 4.08 18.60
CA ASN A 143 -33.26 5.22 17.67
C ASN A 143 -31.88 5.40 17.02
N CYS A 144 -30.82 4.92 17.68
CA CYS A 144 -29.44 5.07 17.22
C CYS A 144 -28.68 3.75 17.13
N HIS A 145 -29.01 2.76 17.97
CA HIS A 145 -28.33 1.46 18.02
C HIS A 145 -29.21 0.37 17.43
N GLN A 146 -28.76 -0.23 16.34
CA GLN A 146 -29.46 -1.33 15.69
C GLN A 146 -29.05 -2.64 16.36
N LEU A 147 -29.98 -3.27 17.08
CA LEU A 147 -29.76 -4.53 17.78
C LEU A 147 -30.79 -5.57 17.31
N SER A 148 -30.30 -6.74 16.91
CA SER A 148 -31.10 -7.92 16.58
C SER A 148 -30.73 -9.05 17.55
N VAL A 149 -31.72 -9.85 17.94
CA VAL A 149 -31.51 -11.00 18.84
C VAL A 149 -31.54 -12.29 18.03
N GLY A 150 -30.37 -12.85 17.70
CA GLY A 150 -30.23 -14.01 16.81
C GLY A 150 -30.04 -13.62 15.34
N LYS A 151 -29.45 -14.53 14.55
CA LYS A 151 -28.97 -14.25 13.18
C LYS A 151 -30.07 -13.86 12.18
N ASP A 152 -31.32 -14.23 12.43
CA ASP A 152 -32.45 -14.02 11.52
C ASP A 152 -33.53 -13.07 12.08
N SER A 153 -33.23 -12.33 13.16
CA SER A 153 -34.21 -11.49 13.83
C SER A 153 -34.23 -10.05 13.32
N GLN A 154 -35.43 -9.50 13.20
CA GLN A 154 -35.63 -8.09 12.86
C GLN A 154 -35.04 -7.16 13.94
N PRO A 155 -34.49 -5.98 13.56
CA PRO A 155 -34.01 -5.00 14.52
C PRO A 155 -35.09 -4.59 15.51
N ILE A 156 -34.70 -4.38 16.76
CA ILE A 156 -35.59 -3.82 17.78
C ILE A 156 -35.97 -2.40 17.36
N ALA A 157 -37.27 -2.12 17.28
CA ALA A 157 -37.77 -0.78 17.03
C ALA A 157 -37.82 0.02 18.34
N SER A 158 -37.45 1.31 18.27
CA SER A 158 -37.65 2.24 19.38
C SER A 158 -39.12 2.54 19.58
N THR A 159 -39.54 2.68 20.84
CA THR A 159 -40.88 3.21 21.18
C THR A 159 -40.84 4.69 21.51
N VAL A 160 -39.65 5.31 21.51
CA VAL A 160 -39.47 6.75 21.75
C VAL A 160 -39.48 7.49 20.41
N ALA A 161 -40.53 8.26 20.17
CA ALA A 161 -40.61 9.19 19.05
C ALA A 161 -39.94 10.53 19.43
N ALA A 162 -38.81 10.84 18.80
CA ALA A 162 -38.12 12.11 18.97
C ALA A 162 -38.52 13.12 17.87
N GLY A 163 -38.70 14.39 18.25
CA GLY A 163 -38.88 15.48 17.28
C GLY A 163 -37.60 15.77 16.49
N ALA A 164 -37.73 16.48 15.37
CA ALA A 164 -36.58 16.90 14.58
C ALA A 164 -35.66 17.83 15.40
N LEU A 165 -34.35 17.75 15.19
CA LEU A 165 -33.37 18.53 15.97
C LEU A 165 -33.64 20.05 15.89
N ALA A 166 -34.09 20.53 14.73
CA ALA A 166 -34.44 21.94 14.52
C ALA A 166 -35.69 22.40 15.30
N THR A 167 -36.56 21.48 15.74
CA THR A 167 -37.78 21.81 16.50
C THR A 167 -37.57 21.75 18.01
N LEU A 168 -36.38 21.35 18.48
CA LEU A 168 -36.10 21.26 19.91
C LEU A 168 -35.90 22.64 20.55
N PRO A 169 -36.29 22.84 21.81
CA PRO A 169 -36.03 24.10 22.51
C PRO A 169 -34.52 24.34 22.65
N ALA A 170 -34.07 25.53 22.28
CA ALA A 170 -32.67 25.96 22.45
C ALA A 170 -32.35 26.39 23.89
N ALA A 171 -32.72 25.56 24.86
CA ALA A 171 -32.61 25.78 26.29
C ALA A 171 -31.95 24.59 27.00
N ALA A 172 -31.30 24.85 28.15
CA ALA A 172 -30.65 23.83 28.98
C ALA A 172 -31.68 22.98 29.76
N THR A 173 -32.54 22.28 29.02
CA THR A 173 -33.65 21.47 29.51
C THR A 173 -33.59 20.05 28.94
N GLY A 174 -34.30 19.11 29.56
CA GLY A 174 -34.29 17.71 29.12
C GLY A 174 -32.89 17.10 29.18
N CYS A 175 -32.45 16.44 28.11
CA CYS A 175 -31.12 15.83 28.03
C CYS A 175 -29.95 16.84 28.04
N LEU A 176 -30.22 18.13 27.86
CA LEU A 176 -29.22 19.22 27.93
C LEU A 176 -29.18 19.93 29.29
N ALA A 177 -30.04 19.52 30.24
CA ALA A 177 -29.97 20.02 31.60
C ALA A 177 -28.71 19.49 32.31
N GLU A 178 -28.16 20.25 33.25
CA GLU A 178 -27.03 19.80 34.09
C GLU A 178 -27.42 18.58 34.95
N SER A 179 -28.69 18.54 35.37
CA SER A 179 -29.29 17.39 36.06
C SER A 179 -30.62 17.02 35.39
N PRO A 180 -30.62 16.10 34.41
CA PRO A 180 -31.84 15.65 33.76
C PRO A 180 -32.82 15.00 34.74
N THR A 181 -34.12 15.15 34.50
CA THR A 181 -35.17 14.51 35.30
C THR A 181 -35.12 12.98 35.18
N ALA A 182 -35.51 12.28 36.25
CA ALA A 182 -35.58 10.82 36.26
C ALA A 182 -36.41 10.28 35.07
N GLY A 183 -35.91 9.23 34.41
CA GLY A 183 -36.52 8.64 33.21
C GLY A 183 -36.02 9.18 31.87
N LEU A 184 -35.22 10.25 31.85
CA LEU A 184 -34.51 10.71 30.65
C LEU A 184 -33.09 10.12 30.58
N PRO A 185 -32.56 9.88 29.36
CA PRO A 185 -31.15 9.56 29.18
C PRO A 185 -30.25 10.65 29.77
N ARG A 186 -29.28 10.25 30.60
CA ARG A 186 -28.24 11.13 31.13
C ARG A 186 -26.97 10.97 30.31
N TYR A 187 -26.59 12.02 29.60
CA TYR A 187 -25.31 12.12 28.91
C TYR A 187 -24.34 12.92 29.79
N ASP A 188 -23.11 12.45 29.92
CA ASP A 188 -22.06 13.14 30.69
C ASP A 188 -21.43 14.26 29.85
N LEU A 189 -22.26 15.26 29.51
CA LEU A 189 -21.83 16.41 28.73
C LEU A 189 -21.14 17.43 29.64
N ASP A 190 -20.03 18.00 29.20
CA ASP A 190 -19.45 19.16 29.87
C ASP A 190 -20.19 20.47 29.51
N ALA A 191 -19.80 21.58 30.15
CA ALA A 191 -20.42 22.88 29.90
C ALA A 191 -20.23 23.37 28.46
N THR A 192 -19.06 23.15 27.88
CA THR A 192 -18.71 23.55 26.51
C THR A 192 -19.53 22.77 25.49
N GLN A 193 -19.65 21.46 25.66
CA GLN A 193 -20.46 20.57 24.82
C GLN A 193 -21.93 20.96 24.86
N ARG A 194 -22.49 21.20 26.05
CA ARG A 194 -23.87 21.70 26.20
C ARG A 194 -24.07 23.01 25.45
N GLN A 195 -23.17 23.98 25.62
CA GLN A 195 -23.25 25.27 24.92
C GLN A 195 -23.17 25.11 23.39
N ALA A 196 -22.27 24.24 22.91
CA ALA A 196 -22.14 23.95 21.48
C ALA A 196 -23.42 23.33 20.90
N MET A 197 -24.05 22.38 21.61
CA MET A 197 -25.32 21.79 21.18
C MET A 197 -26.45 22.83 21.15
N LEU A 198 -26.54 23.70 22.15
CA LEU A 198 -27.52 24.78 22.18
C LEU A 198 -27.31 25.77 21.03
N ALA A 199 -26.07 26.14 20.73
CA ALA A 199 -25.72 26.99 19.60
C ALA A 199 -26.10 26.32 18.26
N ALA A 200 -25.85 25.02 18.11
CA ALA A 200 -26.23 24.26 16.92
C ALA A 200 -27.75 24.23 16.72
N ILE A 201 -28.53 24.02 17.77
CA ILE A 201 -30.01 24.05 17.70
C ILE A 201 -30.50 25.44 17.27
N ARG A 202 -29.96 26.52 17.87
CA ARG A 202 -30.29 27.91 17.46
C ARG A 202 -29.95 28.18 16.01
N TRP A 203 -28.80 27.68 15.56
CA TRP A 203 -28.38 27.84 14.17
C TRP A 203 -29.33 27.09 13.22
N LEU A 204 -29.72 25.85 13.54
CA LEU A 204 -30.69 25.07 12.75
C LEU A 204 -32.07 25.74 12.66
N GLN A 205 -32.45 26.50 13.68
CA GLN A 205 -33.69 27.29 13.71
C GLN A 205 -33.61 28.60 12.90
N SER A 206 -32.41 29.03 12.54
CA SER A 206 -32.20 30.26 11.76
C SER A 206 -32.38 30.03 10.26
N ALA A 207 -32.61 31.12 9.51
CA ALA A 207 -32.64 31.09 8.05
C ALA A 207 -31.28 30.69 7.41
N ALA A 208 -30.18 30.73 8.17
CA ALA A 208 -28.89 30.23 7.73
C ALA A 208 -28.77 28.70 7.88
N GLY A 209 -29.48 28.10 8.84
CA GLY A 209 -29.50 26.66 9.08
C GLY A 209 -30.25 25.86 8.02
N SER A 210 -31.13 26.50 7.26
CA SER A 210 -31.89 25.88 6.16
C SER A 210 -31.16 25.89 4.82
N LYS A 211 -30.00 26.57 4.71
CA LYS A 211 -29.22 26.63 3.48
C LYS A 211 -28.25 25.45 3.40
N SER A 212 -28.11 24.86 2.22
CA SER A 212 -27.04 23.88 1.96
C SER A 212 -25.68 24.54 2.18
N PRO A 213 -24.74 23.85 2.86
CA PRO A 213 -23.36 24.35 3.01
C PRO A 213 -22.68 24.47 1.65
N SER A 214 -21.70 25.36 1.54
CA SER A 214 -20.82 25.38 0.36
C SER A 214 -20.04 24.06 0.24
N ARG A 215 -19.50 23.79 -0.94
CA ARG A 215 -18.62 22.64 -1.20
C ARG A 215 -17.45 22.61 -0.22
N GLU A 216 -16.75 23.73 -0.06
CA GLU A 216 -15.56 23.84 0.78
C GLU A 216 -15.89 23.63 2.25
N ARG A 217 -17.03 24.16 2.72
CA ARG A 217 -17.51 23.93 4.10
C ARG A 217 -17.91 22.46 4.33
N SER A 218 -18.43 21.81 3.30
CA SER A 218 -18.81 20.39 3.35
C SER A 218 -17.57 19.49 3.42
N ILE A 219 -16.54 19.80 2.62
CA ILE A 219 -15.23 19.15 2.68
C ILE A 219 -14.60 19.32 4.07
N ASP A 220 -14.52 20.56 4.57
CA ASP A 220 -13.95 20.85 5.89
C ASP A 220 -14.65 20.07 7.00
N ARG A 221 -15.98 20.07 7.00
CA ARG A 221 -16.79 19.31 7.96
C ARG A 221 -16.49 17.81 7.90
N LEU A 222 -16.41 17.23 6.71
CA LEU A 222 -16.12 15.80 6.53
C LEU A 222 -14.71 15.46 6.99
N LEU A 223 -13.69 16.22 6.55
CA LEU A 223 -12.29 16.02 6.96
C LEU A 223 -12.11 16.18 8.48
N THR A 224 -12.76 17.16 9.11
CA THR A 224 -12.75 17.29 10.57
C THR A 224 -13.47 16.13 11.25
N SER A 225 -14.66 15.73 10.77
CA SER A 225 -15.45 14.67 11.41
C SER A 225 -14.78 13.29 11.40
N LEU A 226 -13.95 13.05 10.37
CA LEU A 226 -13.15 11.83 10.16
C LEU A 226 -11.70 11.98 10.63
N ASN A 227 -11.37 13.11 11.27
CA ASN A 227 -10.04 13.44 11.76
C ASN A 227 -8.91 13.35 10.70
N CYS A 228 -9.22 13.60 9.42
CA CYS A 228 -8.22 13.55 8.35
C CYS A 228 -7.11 14.60 8.56
N TYR A 229 -7.44 15.71 9.22
CA TYR A 229 -6.50 16.78 9.57
C TYR A 229 -5.43 16.37 10.59
N ALA A 230 -5.58 15.24 11.28
CA ALA A 230 -4.53 14.69 12.14
C ALA A 230 -3.26 14.30 11.36
N CYS A 231 -3.41 13.99 10.06
CA CYS A 231 -2.32 13.55 9.19
C CYS A 231 -2.13 14.46 7.97
N HIS A 232 -3.22 14.94 7.38
CA HIS A 232 -3.19 15.66 6.13
C HIS A 232 -3.43 17.15 6.31
N SER A 233 -2.62 17.97 5.63
CA SER A 233 -2.92 19.39 5.49
C SER A 233 -3.78 19.65 4.26
N ARG A 234 -4.64 20.68 4.34
CA ARG A 234 -5.36 21.23 3.19
C ARG A 234 -5.35 22.75 3.28
N ALA A 235 -4.97 23.40 2.20
CA ALA A 235 -5.06 24.85 2.04
C ALA A 235 -6.17 25.17 1.05
N GLU A 236 -6.99 26.16 1.37
CA GLU A 236 -7.92 26.78 0.44
C GLU A 236 -7.27 28.05 -0.15
N PRO A 237 -7.62 28.46 -1.37
CA PRO A 237 -7.08 29.68 -1.97
C PRO A 237 -7.23 30.89 -1.04
N GLY A 238 -6.12 31.55 -0.70
CA GLY A 238 -6.10 32.73 0.17
C GLY A 238 -6.30 32.45 1.66
N GLN A 239 -6.26 31.18 2.10
CA GLN A 239 -6.35 30.79 3.51
C GLN A 239 -5.09 30.06 3.95
N PRO A 240 -4.68 30.17 5.23
CA PRO A 240 -3.62 29.33 5.78
C PRO A 240 -4.01 27.85 5.69
N GLY A 241 -3.02 26.98 5.52
CA GLY A 241 -3.24 25.53 5.51
C GLY A 241 -3.78 25.04 6.86
N LYS A 242 -4.80 24.18 6.84
CA LYS A 242 -5.38 23.53 8.02
C LYS A 242 -4.90 22.08 8.12
N GLY A 243 -4.50 21.67 9.32
CA GLY A 243 -4.11 20.29 9.66
C GLY A 243 -2.76 19.83 9.11
N GLY A 244 -2.49 18.54 9.26
CA GLY A 244 -1.20 17.91 8.99
C GLY A 244 -0.18 18.24 10.06
N VAL A 245 1.10 18.12 9.70
CA VAL A 245 2.20 18.55 10.58
C VAL A 245 2.45 20.06 10.52
N LEU A 246 1.65 20.83 9.77
CA LEU A 246 1.73 22.30 9.75
C LEU A 246 1.05 22.85 11.01
N PRO A 247 1.52 23.96 11.58
CA PRO A 247 1.04 24.44 12.85
C PRO A 247 -0.29 25.17 12.59
N ALA A 248 -1.27 24.91 13.44
CA ALA A 248 -2.56 25.62 13.41
C ALA A 248 -2.52 26.95 14.17
N VAL A 249 -1.38 27.28 14.79
CA VAL A 249 -1.07 28.48 15.57
C VAL A 249 0.38 28.88 15.27
N ALA A 250 0.75 30.15 15.37
CA ALA A 250 2.16 30.55 15.28
C ALA A 250 2.91 29.95 16.48
N LEU A 251 3.65 28.86 16.27
CA LEU A 251 4.54 28.28 17.26
C LEU A 251 5.93 28.89 17.04
N PHE A 252 6.65 29.14 18.14
CA PHE A 252 8.04 29.56 18.13
C PHE A 252 8.85 28.49 18.87
N ASP A 253 10.06 28.19 18.40
CA ASP A 253 10.95 27.25 19.09
C ASP A 253 11.64 27.92 20.29
N GLU A 254 12.56 27.21 20.94
CA GLU A 254 13.31 27.71 22.10
C GLU A 254 14.17 28.95 21.79
N ASP A 255 14.40 29.25 20.50
CA ASP A 255 15.16 30.39 20.01
C ASP A 255 14.26 31.54 19.49
N ASP A 256 12.95 31.51 19.77
CA ASP A 256 11.93 32.46 19.26
C ASP A 256 11.79 32.47 17.72
N GLU A 257 12.22 31.41 17.02
CA GLU A 257 12.05 31.28 15.58
C GLU A 257 10.70 30.63 15.24
N PRO A 258 9.93 31.17 14.26
CA PRO A 258 8.63 30.61 13.92
C PRO A 258 8.73 29.20 13.35
N VAL A 259 8.19 28.23 14.08
CA VAL A 259 8.15 26.83 13.69
C VAL A 259 6.95 26.60 12.78
N LEU A 260 7.23 26.29 11.52
CA LEU A 260 6.21 25.92 10.52
C LEU A 260 5.68 24.48 10.69
N LYS A 261 5.78 23.90 11.90
CA LYS A 261 5.28 22.55 12.19
C LYS A 261 4.70 22.39 13.60
N GLU A 262 3.79 21.44 13.79
CA GLU A 262 3.34 20.98 15.12
C GLU A 262 4.32 19.89 15.61
N PRO A 263 5.23 20.19 16.57
CA PRO A 263 6.32 19.28 16.97
C PRO A 263 5.85 17.87 17.36
N VAL A 264 4.77 17.74 18.14
CA VAL A 264 4.35 16.44 18.68
C VAL A 264 3.85 15.53 17.57
N ARG A 265 2.95 16.03 16.70
CA ARG A 265 2.51 15.26 15.53
C ARG A 265 3.64 15.00 14.55
N ASN A 266 4.55 15.94 14.39
CA ASN A 266 5.66 15.83 13.43
C ASN A 266 6.59 14.64 13.73
N GLU A 267 6.83 14.33 15.00
CA GLU A 267 7.67 13.19 15.43
C GLU A 267 7.04 11.83 15.12
N LEU A 268 5.71 11.75 15.01
CA LEU A 268 5.00 10.52 14.67
C LEU A 268 5.23 10.11 13.21
N PHE A 269 5.49 11.08 12.33
CA PHE A 269 5.65 10.83 10.89
C PHE A 269 7.10 10.54 10.52
N ASN A 270 7.40 9.24 10.42
CA ASN A 270 8.72 8.70 10.10
C ASN A 270 8.78 8.03 8.72
N GLY A 271 9.93 8.16 8.06
CA GLY A 271 10.20 7.54 6.76
C GLY A 271 10.95 6.21 6.88
N LYS A 272 10.91 5.41 5.80
CA LYS A 272 11.77 4.23 5.61
C LYS A 272 13.13 4.60 5.02
N GLN A 273 13.21 5.75 4.34
CA GLN A 273 14.41 6.29 3.70
C GLN A 273 14.65 7.70 4.25
N LYS A 274 15.76 7.91 4.96
CA LYS A 274 16.04 9.19 5.63
C LYS A 274 16.37 10.29 4.62
N GLU A 275 16.98 9.91 3.51
CA GLU A 275 17.48 10.77 2.44
C GLU A 275 16.35 11.53 1.74
N LEU A 276 15.10 11.05 1.83
CA LEU A 276 13.93 11.72 1.26
C LEU A 276 13.48 12.91 2.10
N GLY A 277 13.89 13.00 3.37
CA GLY A 277 13.43 14.03 4.30
C GLY A 277 11.91 14.03 4.43
N ASP A 278 11.32 15.23 4.44
CA ASP A 278 9.88 15.44 4.59
C ASP A 278 9.05 14.75 3.49
N GLU A 279 9.55 14.67 2.26
CA GLU A 279 8.80 14.05 1.15
C GLU A 279 8.56 12.56 1.33
N GLY A 280 9.45 11.89 2.07
CA GLY A 280 9.41 10.46 2.34
C GLY A 280 8.79 10.08 3.67
N ARG A 281 8.40 11.04 4.51
CA ARG A 281 7.78 10.78 5.82
C ARG A 281 6.41 11.42 5.99
N LEU A 282 6.14 12.54 5.32
CA LEU A 282 4.89 13.28 5.49
C LEU A 282 3.77 12.77 4.56
N PRO A 283 2.52 12.68 5.05
CA PRO A 283 1.35 12.42 4.23
C PRO A 283 1.18 13.47 3.12
N PRO A 284 0.60 13.12 1.97
CA PRO A 284 0.32 14.08 0.90
C PRO A 284 -0.68 15.15 1.36
N THR A 285 -0.57 16.37 0.86
CA THR A 285 -1.59 17.41 1.07
C THR A 285 -2.90 17.02 0.39
N LEU A 286 -4.03 17.45 0.96
CA LEU A 286 -5.35 17.31 0.37
C LEU A 286 -5.78 18.52 -0.47
N THR A 287 -4.91 19.52 -0.65
CA THR A 287 -5.12 20.66 -1.55
C THR A 287 -5.17 20.19 -3.01
N ALA A 288 -6.21 20.60 -3.74
CA ALA A 288 -6.39 20.33 -5.18
C ALA A 288 -6.21 18.85 -5.59
N VAL A 289 -6.59 17.90 -4.73
CA VAL A 289 -6.41 16.47 -5.01
C VAL A 289 -7.24 15.99 -6.18
N GLY A 290 -8.41 16.60 -6.43
CA GLY A 290 -9.21 16.27 -7.61
C GLY A 290 -8.63 16.79 -8.92
N ASP A 291 -7.73 17.78 -8.88
CA ASP A 291 -6.95 18.18 -10.06
C ASP A 291 -5.93 17.09 -10.44
N LYS A 292 -5.26 16.58 -9.41
CA LYS A 292 -4.17 15.61 -9.52
C LYS A 292 -4.64 14.19 -9.81
N LEU A 293 -5.58 13.70 -9.01
CA LEU A 293 -5.97 12.30 -8.96
C LEU A 293 -7.22 12.03 -9.79
N ARG A 294 -7.30 10.82 -10.36
CA ARG A 294 -8.55 10.35 -10.97
C ARG A 294 -9.60 10.06 -9.89
N PRO A 295 -10.90 10.26 -10.16
CA PRO A 295 -11.96 9.92 -9.21
C PRO A 295 -11.94 8.44 -8.76
N SER A 296 -11.62 7.53 -9.68
CA SER A 296 -11.45 6.10 -9.37
C SER A 296 -10.31 5.86 -8.37
N PHE A 297 -9.21 6.60 -8.50
CA PHE A 297 -8.06 6.48 -7.60
C PHE A 297 -8.30 7.15 -6.24
N ILE A 298 -9.06 8.25 -6.18
CA ILE A 298 -9.51 8.84 -4.91
C ILE A 298 -10.29 7.78 -4.11
N ASN A 299 -11.22 7.06 -4.76
CA ASN A 299 -11.94 5.96 -4.15
C ASN A 299 -11.01 4.78 -3.76
N GLU A 300 -10.08 4.38 -4.62
CA GLU A 300 -9.09 3.34 -4.29
C GLU A 300 -8.33 3.67 -3.01
N VAL A 301 -7.79 4.90 -2.90
CA VAL A 301 -7.02 5.32 -1.71
C VAL A 301 -7.88 5.33 -0.45
N LEU A 302 -9.11 5.86 -0.53
CA LEU A 302 -10.00 5.96 0.63
C LEU A 302 -10.50 4.58 1.09
N LEU A 303 -10.84 3.68 0.17
CA LEU A 303 -11.48 2.39 0.50
C LEU A 303 -10.48 1.25 0.70
N GLN A 304 -9.33 1.29 0.02
CA GLN A 304 -8.33 0.21 0.06
C GLN A 304 -7.05 0.60 0.83
N GLY A 305 -6.93 1.87 1.21
CA GLY A 305 -5.76 2.44 1.86
C GLY A 305 -4.67 2.76 0.84
N GLY A 306 -4.00 3.90 1.03
CA GLY A 306 -2.94 4.37 0.14
C GLY A 306 -1.65 3.57 0.29
N ARG A 307 -1.33 2.70 -0.68
CA ARG A 307 -0.13 1.84 -0.65
C ARG A 307 1.00 2.25 -1.59
N ASP A 308 0.74 3.15 -2.54
CA ASP A 308 1.72 3.60 -3.54
C ASP A 308 2.97 4.27 -2.94
N ARG A 309 2.90 4.68 -1.67
CA ARG A 309 4.03 5.27 -0.92
C ARG A 309 4.57 4.36 0.17
N GLY A 310 4.19 3.07 0.17
CA GLY A 310 4.56 2.08 1.18
C GLY A 310 6.05 1.84 1.31
N GLU A 311 6.84 2.09 0.27
CA GLU A 311 8.31 2.01 0.33
C GLU A 311 8.96 3.22 1.01
N THR A 312 8.22 4.32 1.16
CA THR A 312 8.71 5.58 1.73
C THR A 312 8.12 5.85 3.11
N LEU A 313 6.80 5.75 3.27
CA LEU A 313 6.08 6.06 4.49
C LEU A 313 5.98 4.84 5.42
N ARG A 314 6.06 5.09 6.73
CA ARG A 314 5.66 4.10 7.76
C ARG A 314 4.19 4.23 8.12
N THR A 315 3.71 5.46 8.26
CA THR A 315 2.30 5.77 8.47
C THR A 315 1.55 5.75 7.15
N LEU A 316 0.69 4.75 6.97
CA LEU A 316 -0.09 4.56 5.75
C LEU A 316 -1.52 5.04 5.95
N MET A 317 -2.14 5.48 4.85
CA MET A 317 -3.54 5.89 4.85
C MET A 317 -4.42 4.67 5.19
N PRO A 318 -5.30 4.77 6.21
CA PRO A 318 -6.17 3.67 6.61
C PRO A 318 -7.32 3.48 5.63
N LYS A 319 -8.13 2.45 5.84
CA LYS A 319 -9.28 2.11 4.99
C LYS A 319 -10.58 2.60 5.60
N TRP A 320 -11.34 3.35 4.82
CA TRP A 320 -12.63 3.88 5.22
C TRP A 320 -13.78 3.05 4.66
N HIS A 321 -14.88 2.98 5.41
CA HIS A 321 -16.13 2.41 4.92
C HIS A 321 -16.78 3.35 3.89
N GLN A 322 -17.26 2.79 2.79
CA GLN A 322 -17.70 3.57 1.63
C GLN A 322 -18.79 4.62 1.93
N PRO A 323 -19.89 4.29 2.65
CA PRO A 323 -20.91 5.27 3.04
C PRO A 323 -20.35 6.48 3.80
N THR A 324 -19.22 6.32 4.51
CA THR A 324 -18.61 7.38 5.31
C THR A 324 -17.83 8.40 4.46
N VAL A 325 -17.29 7.98 3.31
CA VAL A 325 -16.35 8.79 2.52
C VAL A 325 -16.78 9.07 1.08
N VAL A 326 -17.87 8.47 0.60
CA VAL A 326 -18.34 8.66 -0.79
C VAL A 326 -18.59 10.14 -1.13
N ALA A 327 -19.31 10.86 -0.26
CA ALA A 327 -19.57 12.27 -0.46
C ALA A 327 -18.28 13.11 -0.44
N LEU A 328 -17.32 12.75 0.43
CA LEU A 328 -16.02 13.41 0.45
C LEU A 328 -15.25 13.17 -0.85
N ALA A 329 -15.26 11.93 -1.36
CA ALA A 329 -14.58 11.56 -2.60
C ALA A 329 -15.14 12.34 -3.80
N GLU A 330 -16.47 12.46 -3.90
CA GLU A 330 -17.16 13.24 -4.94
C GLU A 330 -16.79 14.72 -4.85
N LEU A 331 -16.93 15.32 -3.65
CA LEU A 331 -16.58 16.73 -3.44
C LEU A 331 -15.12 16.99 -3.82
N LEU A 332 -14.18 16.16 -3.36
CA LEU A 332 -12.76 16.29 -3.72
C LEU A 332 -12.52 16.13 -5.21
N ALA A 333 -13.18 15.16 -5.85
CA ALA A 333 -13.08 14.92 -7.28
C ALA A 333 -13.53 16.11 -8.14
N ASP A 334 -14.30 17.05 -7.59
CA ASP A 334 -14.73 18.28 -8.26
C ASP A 334 -13.76 19.47 -8.14
N ASP A 335 -12.55 19.28 -7.60
CA ASP A 335 -11.56 20.38 -7.54
C ASP A 335 -11.32 20.99 -8.95
N PRO A 336 -11.03 22.30 -9.09
CA PRO A 336 -10.68 22.91 -10.37
C PRO A 336 -9.53 22.16 -11.06
N LYS A 337 -9.61 22.02 -12.39
CA LYS A 337 -8.68 21.18 -13.16
C LYS A 337 -7.65 22.02 -13.92
N THR A 338 -6.39 21.62 -13.82
CA THR A 338 -5.31 22.05 -14.69
C THR A 338 -5.64 21.60 -16.11
N ALA A 339 -5.69 22.58 -17.02
CA ALA A 339 -5.78 22.34 -18.45
C ALA A 339 -4.37 22.18 -19.02
N ALA A 340 -4.14 21.10 -19.75
CA ALA A 340 -2.95 20.88 -20.56
C ALA A 340 -3.37 20.23 -21.88
N ALA A 341 -2.80 20.70 -22.98
CA ALA A 341 -3.03 20.10 -24.29
C ALA A 341 -2.33 18.73 -24.34
N ILE A 342 -3.06 17.70 -24.77
CA ILE A 342 -2.49 16.37 -25.00
C ILE A 342 -1.97 16.32 -26.45
N PRO A 343 -0.66 16.16 -26.68
CA PRO A 343 -0.11 16.05 -28.02
C PRO A 343 -0.66 14.83 -28.75
N ALA A 344 -1.13 15.03 -30.00
CA ALA A 344 -1.71 13.94 -30.78
C ALA A 344 -0.67 12.90 -31.25
N LEU A 345 0.57 13.35 -31.53
CA LEU A 345 1.66 12.54 -32.09
C LEU A 345 1.30 11.82 -33.40
N SER A 346 0.42 12.41 -34.23
CA SER A 346 -0.12 11.76 -35.43
C SER A 346 0.91 11.42 -36.52
N GLY A 347 2.11 11.98 -36.45
CA GLY A 347 3.23 11.66 -37.35
C GLY A 347 4.04 10.41 -36.95
N HIS A 348 3.78 9.82 -35.78
CA HIS A 348 4.56 8.71 -35.24
C HIS A 348 3.66 7.49 -34.98
N PRO A 349 4.05 6.28 -35.44
CA PRO A 349 3.38 5.06 -35.03
C PRO A 349 3.43 4.86 -33.50
N GLU A 350 2.36 4.32 -32.92
CA GLU A 350 2.25 4.11 -31.46
C GLU A 350 3.43 3.31 -30.88
N ALA A 351 3.91 2.29 -31.60
CA ALA A 351 5.05 1.48 -31.18
C ALA A 351 6.35 2.31 -31.06
N GLU A 352 6.55 3.28 -31.97
CA GLU A 352 7.68 4.21 -31.90
C GLU A 352 7.54 5.12 -30.67
N VAL A 353 6.37 5.71 -30.45
CA VAL A 353 6.10 6.59 -29.30
C VAL A 353 6.37 5.88 -27.98
N ILE A 354 5.89 4.65 -27.82
CA ILE A 354 6.13 3.83 -26.63
C ILE A 354 7.64 3.55 -26.47
N GLU A 355 8.36 3.27 -27.56
CA GLU A 355 9.80 2.99 -27.48
C GLU A 355 10.65 4.22 -27.16
N GLN A 356 10.26 5.37 -27.69
CA GLN A 356 10.89 6.65 -27.37
C GLN A 356 10.60 7.03 -25.90
N GLY A 357 9.38 6.84 -25.43
CA GLY A 357 9.02 7.00 -24.01
C GLY A 357 9.86 6.12 -23.08
N ARG A 358 10.04 4.84 -23.44
CA ARG A 358 10.90 3.88 -22.74
C ARG A 358 12.36 4.33 -22.71
N THR A 359 12.85 4.89 -23.81
CA THR A 359 14.22 5.41 -23.92
C THR A 359 14.43 6.62 -23.02
N LEU A 360 13.48 7.57 -23.05
CA LEU A 360 13.51 8.79 -22.24
C LEU A 360 13.60 8.50 -20.74
N VAL A 361 12.82 7.53 -20.23
CA VAL A 361 12.85 7.20 -18.80
C VAL A 361 14.12 6.45 -18.34
N GLY A 362 14.88 5.89 -19.29
CA GLY A 362 16.02 5.01 -19.02
C GLY A 362 17.30 5.73 -18.57
N ALA A 363 18.34 4.95 -18.28
CA ALA A 363 19.62 5.40 -17.72
C ALA A 363 20.39 6.40 -18.60
N LYS A 364 20.17 6.34 -19.92
CA LYS A 364 20.91 7.11 -20.93
C LYS A 364 20.23 8.41 -21.36
N ALA A 365 19.06 8.71 -20.84
CA ALA A 365 18.31 9.94 -21.12
C ALA A 365 17.98 10.68 -19.82
N LEU A 366 16.70 10.79 -19.45
CA LEU A 366 16.27 11.58 -18.29
C LEU A 366 16.50 10.85 -16.96
N GLY A 367 16.76 9.54 -16.98
CA GLY A 367 17.16 8.80 -15.78
C GLY A 367 16.06 8.68 -14.72
N CYS A 368 14.77 8.71 -15.11
CA CYS A 368 13.63 8.53 -14.20
C CYS A 368 13.77 7.28 -13.33
N ILE A 369 14.41 6.23 -13.87
CA ILE A 369 14.72 4.96 -13.22
C ILE A 369 15.71 5.05 -12.04
N LYS A 370 16.27 6.23 -11.74
CA LYS A 370 17.09 6.44 -10.53
C LYS A 370 16.24 6.69 -9.30
N CYS A 371 15.01 7.17 -9.46
CA CYS A 371 14.10 7.48 -8.37
C CYS A 371 12.80 6.65 -8.42
N HIS A 372 12.26 6.41 -9.61
CA HIS A 372 11.00 5.70 -9.78
C HIS A 372 11.19 4.19 -9.98
N ALA A 373 10.23 3.40 -9.50
CA ALA A 373 10.08 2.00 -9.89
C ALA A 373 9.27 1.89 -11.20
N PHE A 374 9.38 0.76 -11.89
CA PHE A 374 8.61 0.46 -13.10
C PHE A 374 8.11 -0.98 -13.06
N GLY A 375 6.79 -1.18 -13.02
CA GLY A 375 6.18 -2.51 -12.99
C GLY A 375 6.53 -3.29 -11.71
N GLY A 376 6.63 -2.60 -10.58
CA GLY A 376 7.09 -3.14 -9.30
C GLY A 376 8.61 -3.36 -9.19
N GLU A 377 9.36 -3.26 -10.27
CA GLU A 377 10.82 -3.41 -10.27
C GLU A 377 11.49 -2.09 -9.88
N LYS A 378 12.23 -2.10 -8.77
CA LYS A 378 12.99 -0.93 -8.29
C LYS A 378 14.43 -0.87 -8.80
N GLY A 379 15.04 -2.00 -9.15
CA GLY A 379 16.46 -2.03 -9.55
C GLY A 379 17.36 -1.34 -8.51
N GLN A 380 18.18 -0.39 -8.95
CA GLN A 380 18.98 0.50 -8.09
C GLN A 380 18.29 1.82 -7.70
N SER A 381 17.01 1.99 -8.07
CA SER A 381 16.28 3.20 -7.78
C SER A 381 15.87 3.29 -6.31
N LEU A 382 15.61 4.52 -5.86
CA LEU A 382 14.98 4.78 -4.55
C LEU A 382 13.61 4.09 -4.41
N GLY A 383 13.03 3.61 -5.52
CA GLY A 383 11.79 2.85 -5.52
C GLY A 383 10.63 3.68 -4.99
N LEU A 384 10.55 4.95 -5.42
CA LEU A 384 9.49 5.87 -5.02
C LEU A 384 8.14 5.39 -5.59
N ILE A 385 7.41 6.22 -6.33
CA ILE A 385 6.13 5.81 -6.90
C ILE A 385 6.39 5.06 -8.20
N ASP A 386 5.76 3.90 -8.38
CA ASP A 386 5.81 3.13 -9.63
C ASP A 386 5.20 3.93 -10.78
N MET A 387 6.00 4.20 -11.82
CA MET A 387 5.58 4.95 -12.98
C MET A 387 4.47 4.26 -13.76
N THR A 388 4.43 2.91 -13.79
CA THR A 388 3.35 2.18 -14.48
C THR A 388 2.02 2.24 -13.74
N ARG A 389 2.00 2.76 -12.50
CA ARG A 389 0.75 3.07 -11.77
C ARG A 389 0.25 4.48 -12.03
N MET A 390 1.07 5.39 -12.56
CA MET A 390 0.69 6.78 -12.78
C MET A 390 -0.54 6.94 -13.68
N PRO A 391 -0.71 6.18 -14.78
CA PRO A 391 -1.91 6.29 -15.61
C PRO A 391 -3.18 5.78 -14.94
N ARG A 392 -3.10 5.03 -13.83
CA ARG A 392 -4.27 4.70 -13.02
C ARG A 392 -4.56 5.77 -11.96
N ARG A 393 -3.50 6.40 -11.47
CA ARG A 393 -3.51 7.34 -10.36
C ARG A 393 -3.83 8.77 -10.77
N LEU A 394 -3.12 9.28 -11.75
CA LEU A 394 -3.09 10.69 -12.12
C LEU A 394 -4.05 10.99 -13.28
N ARG A 395 -4.58 12.20 -13.29
CA ARG A 395 -5.14 12.78 -14.52
C ARG A 395 -4.02 12.99 -15.55
N HIS A 396 -4.32 12.75 -16.82
CA HIS A 396 -3.34 12.79 -17.91
C HIS A 396 -2.77 14.21 -18.06
N GLU A 397 -3.66 15.20 -18.14
CA GLU A 397 -3.34 16.61 -18.27
C GLU A 397 -2.51 17.13 -17.09
N TRP A 398 -2.84 16.65 -15.88
CA TRP A 398 -2.08 16.99 -14.68
C TRP A 398 -0.67 16.41 -14.74
N PHE A 399 -0.50 15.17 -15.21
CA PHE A 399 0.81 14.56 -15.38
C PHE A 399 1.66 15.35 -16.38
N LEU A 400 1.09 15.74 -17.53
CA LEU A 400 1.79 16.54 -18.52
C LEU A 400 2.32 17.85 -17.91
N ALA A 401 1.44 18.59 -17.23
CA ALA A 401 1.80 19.87 -16.60
C ALA A 401 2.79 19.69 -15.43
N TYR A 402 2.63 18.65 -14.60
CA TYR A 402 3.49 18.41 -13.44
C TYR A 402 4.90 18.00 -13.84
N VAL A 403 5.04 17.17 -14.87
CA VAL A 403 6.36 16.68 -15.32
C VAL A 403 7.16 17.78 -16.02
N GLU A 404 6.46 18.71 -16.69
CA GLU A 404 7.08 19.89 -17.29
C GLU A 404 7.67 20.83 -16.23
N ASP A 405 6.92 21.13 -15.16
CA ASP A 405 7.37 21.99 -14.05
C ASP A 405 6.91 21.46 -12.68
N PRO A 406 7.66 20.53 -12.07
CA PRO A 406 7.29 19.95 -10.77
C PRO A 406 7.30 20.97 -9.63
N GLN A 407 8.15 22.00 -9.70
CA GLN A 407 8.35 22.98 -8.63
C GLN A 407 7.12 23.89 -8.48
N ARG A 408 6.45 24.22 -9.59
CA ARG A 408 5.18 24.96 -9.57
C ARG A 408 4.09 24.29 -8.73
N PHE A 409 4.03 22.96 -8.74
CA PHE A 409 3.00 22.21 -8.03
C PHE A 409 3.43 21.81 -6.62
N ARG A 410 4.73 21.57 -6.40
CA ARG A 410 5.29 21.14 -5.12
C ARG A 410 6.62 21.83 -4.89
N PRO A 411 6.63 23.06 -4.35
CA PRO A 411 7.87 23.78 -4.04
C PRO A 411 8.80 22.94 -3.16
N GLY A 412 10.06 22.83 -3.56
CA GLY A 412 11.07 22.04 -2.83
C GLY A 412 11.00 20.53 -3.09
N THR A 413 10.20 20.08 -4.06
CA THR A 413 10.19 18.67 -4.49
C THR A 413 11.56 18.24 -5.00
N ARG A 414 11.96 17.00 -4.71
CA ARG A 414 13.20 16.40 -5.22
C ARG A 414 13.09 16.00 -6.70
N MET A 415 11.88 15.99 -7.25
CA MET A 415 11.68 15.67 -8.66
C MET A 415 12.30 16.77 -9.54
N PRO A 416 13.26 16.44 -10.42
CA PRO A 416 13.90 17.42 -11.26
C PRO A 416 12.96 17.92 -12.36
N ALA A 417 13.17 19.16 -12.81
CA ALA A 417 12.60 19.66 -14.05
C ALA A 417 13.35 19.03 -15.24
N SER A 418 12.86 17.89 -15.71
CA SER A 418 13.46 17.12 -16.81
C SER A 418 13.49 17.88 -18.15
N TRP A 419 12.59 18.86 -18.32
CA TRP A 419 12.52 19.77 -19.46
C TRP A 419 12.53 21.23 -18.97
N PRO A 420 13.69 21.77 -18.56
CA PRO A 420 13.75 23.11 -17.99
C PRO A 420 13.26 24.16 -19.02
N ASN A 421 12.34 25.02 -18.58
CA ASN A 421 11.65 26.00 -19.43
C ASN A 421 10.91 25.36 -20.64
N GLY A 422 10.43 24.12 -20.50
CA GLY A 422 9.71 23.42 -21.57
C GLY A 422 10.59 23.02 -22.76
N LYS A 423 11.92 22.94 -22.58
CA LYS A 423 12.87 22.61 -23.64
C LYS A 423 13.44 21.20 -23.49
N SER A 424 13.58 20.50 -24.61
CA SER A 424 14.20 19.17 -24.66
C SER A 424 15.72 19.24 -24.83
N PHE A 425 16.41 18.28 -24.23
CA PHE A 425 17.82 17.97 -24.49
C PHE A 425 18.01 16.92 -25.59
N PHE A 426 16.92 16.36 -26.12
CA PHE A 426 16.91 15.25 -27.06
C PHE A 426 16.14 15.64 -28.34
N PRO A 427 16.70 16.49 -29.22
CA PRO A 427 16.01 16.97 -30.41
C PRO A 427 15.66 15.84 -31.40
N ASP A 428 16.43 14.74 -31.38
CA ASP A 428 16.24 13.59 -32.27
C ASP A 428 15.17 12.59 -31.78
N ILE A 429 14.59 12.81 -30.59
CA ILE A 429 13.51 11.98 -30.06
C ILE A 429 12.17 12.61 -30.43
N LEU A 430 11.42 11.91 -31.28
CA LEU A 430 10.15 12.36 -31.87
C LEU A 430 10.33 13.67 -32.65
N ASP A 431 9.55 14.70 -32.32
CA ASP A 431 9.64 16.05 -32.90
C ASP A 431 10.56 16.98 -32.10
N GLY A 432 11.30 16.45 -31.11
CA GLY A 432 12.21 17.21 -30.27
C GLY A 432 11.55 18.17 -29.27
N THR A 433 10.21 18.14 -29.14
CA THR A 433 9.49 19.03 -28.22
C THR A 433 9.28 18.39 -26.85
N ALA A 434 9.26 19.21 -25.78
CA ALA A 434 9.00 18.72 -24.43
C ALA A 434 7.61 18.08 -24.33
N ALA A 435 6.58 18.72 -24.89
CA ALA A 435 5.21 18.23 -24.85
C ALA A 435 5.10 16.81 -25.43
N SER A 436 5.62 16.58 -26.63
CA SER A 436 5.59 15.28 -27.30
C SER A 436 6.38 14.21 -26.55
N GLN A 437 7.51 14.57 -25.94
CA GLN A 437 8.32 13.64 -25.16
C GLN A 437 7.67 13.28 -23.81
N ILE A 438 7.02 14.23 -23.14
CA ILE A 438 6.27 13.95 -21.90
C ILE A 438 5.07 13.05 -22.21
N GLU A 439 4.38 13.29 -23.33
CA GLU A 439 3.31 12.41 -23.82
C GLU A 439 3.84 11.00 -24.11
N ALA A 440 5.01 10.87 -24.73
CA ALA A 440 5.64 9.57 -24.98
C ALA A 440 5.94 8.81 -23.69
N VAL A 441 6.42 9.51 -22.64
CA VAL A 441 6.62 8.92 -21.32
C VAL A 441 5.30 8.43 -20.72
N TRP A 442 4.22 9.21 -20.87
CA TRP A 442 2.89 8.80 -20.42
C TRP A 442 2.39 7.55 -21.16
N ARG A 443 2.45 7.53 -22.49
CA ARG A 443 2.02 6.38 -23.31
C ARG A 443 2.82 5.13 -23.00
N TYR A 444 4.14 5.26 -22.81
CA TYR A 444 4.97 4.17 -22.34
C TYR A 444 4.51 3.63 -20.98
N ALA A 445 4.29 4.50 -19.99
CA ALA A 445 3.81 4.09 -18.68
C ALA A 445 2.40 3.48 -18.70
N ALA A 446 1.57 3.86 -19.67
CA ALA A 446 0.19 3.40 -19.85
C ALA A 446 0.07 2.12 -20.68
N ALA A 447 1.14 1.69 -21.37
CA ALA A 447 1.13 0.48 -22.16
C ALA A 447 0.74 -0.74 -21.30
N ALA A 448 0.02 -1.70 -21.88
CA ALA A 448 -0.50 -2.84 -21.11
C ALA A 448 0.58 -3.74 -20.49
N LYS A 449 1.73 -3.86 -21.17
CA LYS A 449 2.91 -4.64 -20.75
C LYS A 449 4.19 -3.90 -21.16
N PRO A 450 4.52 -2.77 -20.51
CA PRO A 450 5.68 -1.98 -20.91
C PRO A 450 6.95 -2.77 -20.63
N ARG A 451 7.85 -2.86 -21.60
CA ARG A 451 9.16 -3.49 -21.40
C ARG A 451 9.97 -2.68 -20.37
N PRO A 452 10.70 -3.30 -19.43
CA PRO A 452 11.43 -2.58 -18.37
C PRO A 452 12.43 -1.55 -18.93
N PRO A 453 12.46 -0.29 -18.47
CA PRO A 453 13.29 0.76 -19.06
C PRO A 453 14.75 0.36 -19.32
N ILE A 454 15.40 1.03 -20.28
CA ILE A 454 16.83 0.77 -20.56
C ILE A 454 17.65 1.10 -19.30
N GLY A 455 18.35 0.11 -18.76
CA GLY A 455 19.14 0.25 -17.53
C GLY A 455 18.34 0.14 -16.22
N ALA A 456 17.03 -0.15 -16.27
CA ALA A 456 16.27 -0.55 -15.09
C ALA A 456 16.48 -2.03 -14.78
N GLY A 457 16.58 -2.37 -13.49
CA GLY A 457 16.87 -3.72 -13.00
C GLY A 457 18.09 -3.75 -12.08
N LYS A 458 18.44 -4.93 -11.56
CA LYS A 458 19.78 -5.14 -10.98
C LYS A 458 20.80 -4.91 -12.09
N ASN A 459 21.93 -4.26 -11.78
CA ASN A 459 23.01 -4.14 -12.75
C ASN A 459 23.27 -5.53 -13.36
N PRO A 460 23.14 -5.69 -14.69
CA PRO A 460 23.48 -6.95 -15.31
C PRO A 460 24.91 -7.26 -14.89
N ILE A 461 25.12 -8.47 -14.39
CA ILE A 461 26.47 -8.97 -14.18
C ILE A 461 26.86 -9.59 -15.52
N GLU A 462 27.04 -8.72 -16.51
CA GLU A 462 27.45 -9.16 -17.84
C GLU A 462 28.84 -9.77 -17.72
N LEU A 463 28.94 -11.05 -18.06
CA LEU A 463 30.22 -11.72 -18.17
C LEU A 463 30.78 -11.40 -19.54
N VAL A 464 31.76 -10.51 -19.61
CA VAL A 464 32.41 -10.13 -20.87
C VAL A 464 33.73 -10.89 -20.99
N PRO A 465 33.85 -11.87 -21.91
CA PRO A 465 35.13 -12.54 -22.15
C PRO A 465 36.03 -11.58 -22.93
N THR A 466 37.03 -10.99 -22.26
CA THR A 466 37.98 -10.06 -22.89
C THR A 466 39.27 -10.76 -23.31
N ASP A 467 39.94 -11.41 -22.37
CA ASP A 467 41.31 -11.93 -22.58
C ASP A 467 41.38 -13.46 -22.60
N ARG A 468 40.36 -14.12 -22.03
CA ARG A 468 40.26 -15.57 -21.92
C ARG A 468 38.80 -16.02 -21.88
N PRO A 469 38.52 -17.29 -22.21
CA PRO A 469 37.17 -17.81 -22.11
C PRO A 469 36.62 -17.73 -20.68
N ILE A 470 35.33 -17.41 -20.58
CA ILE A 470 34.57 -17.43 -19.32
C ILE A 470 33.59 -18.58 -19.35
N ILE A 471 33.52 -19.33 -18.25
CA ILE A 471 32.56 -20.41 -18.08
C ILE A 471 31.41 -19.93 -17.20
N TYR A 472 30.19 -20.10 -17.70
CA TYR A 472 28.96 -19.85 -16.96
C TYR A 472 28.13 -21.11 -16.85
N ARG A 473 27.87 -21.55 -15.62
CA ARG A 473 27.21 -22.82 -15.33
C ARG A 473 25.92 -22.58 -14.56
N ASN A 474 24.79 -22.63 -15.28
CA ASN A 474 23.47 -22.44 -14.68
C ASN A 474 22.35 -22.93 -15.61
N PHE A 475 21.11 -22.65 -15.26
CA PHE A 475 19.95 -22.87 -16.13
C PHE A 475 20.00 -21.90 -17.31
N ILE A 476 20.16 -22.43 -18.53
CA ILE A 476 20.27 -21.61 -19.76
C ILE A 476 19.11 -21.94 -20.69
N GLU A 477 18.38 -20.90 -21.10
CA GLU A 477 17.25 -21.06 -22.00
C GLU A 477 17.72 -21.63 -23.34
N GLY A 478 17.10 -22.73 -23.79
CA GLY A 478 17.49 -23.45 -25.01
C GLY A 478 18.62 -24.48 -24.83
N ALA A 479 19.38 -24.46 -23.72
CA ALA A 479 20.45 -25.44 -23.44
C ALA A 479 20.20 -26.30 -22.19
N GLY A 480 19.14 -26.01 -21.43
CA GLY A 480 18.68 -26.87 -20.34
C GLY A 480 19.33 -26.56 -18.97
N PRO A 481 18.98 -27.36 -17.94
CA PRO A 481 19.31 -27.03 -16.56
C PRO A 481 20.74 -27.40 -16.13
N ARG A 482 21.45 -28.22 -16.92
CA ARG A 482 22.87 -28.58 -16.69
C ARG A 482 23.78 -27.95 -17.74
N ALA A 483 23.34 -26.85 -18.34
CA ALA A 483 24.08 -26.18 -19.39
C ALA A 483 25.40 -25.59 -18.88
N ILE A 484 26.40 -25.60 -19.76
CA ILE A 484 27.71 -25.01 -19.55
C ILE A 484 27.95 -24.07 -20.72
N ALA A 485 27.74 -22.77 -20.49
CA ALA A 485 28.06 -21.75 -21.47
C ALA A 485 29.54 -21.38 -21.40
N VAL A 486 30.13 -21.21 -22.58
CA VAL A 486 31.53 -20.85 -22.78
C VAL A 486 31.55 -19.59 -23.64
N GLY A 487 31.96 -18.50 -23.01
CA GLY A 487 32.08 -17.20 -23.67
C GLY A 487 33.51 -17.02 -24.13
N SER A 488 33.73 -16.90 -25.43
CA SER A 488 35.07 -16.70 -26.01
C SER A 488 35.36 -15.21 -26.29
N PRO A 489 36.62 -14.75 -26.13
CA PRO A 489 37.08 -13.40 -26.51
C PRO A 489 36.79 -12.98 -27.95
N GLU A 490 36.70 -13.94 -28.86
CA GLU A 490 36.44 -13.74 -30.28
C GLU A 490 34.98 -13.34 -30.56
N GLY A 491 34.14 -13.18 -29.52
CA GLY A 491 32.75 -12.75 -29.64
C GLY A 491 31.79 -13.83 -30.14
N VAL A 492 32.27 -15.08 -30.24
CA VAL A 492 31.46 -16.29 -30.51
C VAL A 492 31.39 -17.10 -29.23
N HIS A 493 30.19 -17.53 -28.89
CA HIS A 493 29.89 -18.20 -27.62
C HIS A 493 29.13 -19.49 -27.88
N LEU A 494 29.26 -20.46 -26.98
CA LEU A 494 28.55 -21.72 -27.08
C LEU A 494 27.94 -22.15 -25.75
N ALA A 495 26.94 -23.01 -25.80
CA ALA A 495 26.41 -23.71 -24.63
C ALA A 495 26.42 -25.22 -24.87
N TRP A 496 27.11 -25.95 -24.00
CA TRP A 496 27.09 -27.40 -23.95
C TRP A 496 26.02 -27.88 -22.98
N ASP A 497 25.12 -28.72 -23.44
CA ASP A 497 24.10 -29.35 -22.59
C ASP A 497 24.69 -30.65 -22.02
N ALA A 498 25.11 -30.61 -20.76
CA ALA A 498 25.73 -31.76 -20.10
C ALA A 498 24.73 -32.86 -19.72
N ASP A 499 23.42 -32.62 -19.85
CA ASP A 499 22.39 -33.65 -19.66
C ASP A 499 22.21 -34.47 -20.94
N GLN A 500 22.25 -33.80 -22.10
CA GLN A 500 22.10 -34.41 -23.43
C GLN A 500 23.42 -34.71 -24.16
N LEU A 501 24.55 -34.32 -23.59
CA LEU A 501 25.90 -34.47 -24.16
C LEU A 501 26.02 -33.90 -25.59
N ARG A 502 25.47 -32.70 -25.82
CA ARG A 502 25.39 -32.07 -27.15
C ARG A 502 25.81 -30.59 -27.14
N LEU A 503 26.14 -30.07 -28.30
CA LEU A 503 26.32 -28.63 -28.52
C LEU A 503 24.94 -27.98 -28.72
N ALA A 504 24.36 -27.46 -27.65
CA ALA A 504 22.97 -27.01 -27.67
C ALA A 504 22.81 -25.64 -28.36
N LEU A 505 23.72 -24.69 -28.12
CA LEU A 505 23.62 -23.33 -28.66
C LEU A 505 24.98 -22.79 -29.08
N VAL A 506 24.96 -21.93 -30.10
CA VAL A 506 26.06 -21.04 -30.52
C VAL A 506 25.48 -19.66 -30.81
N TRP A 507 26.13 -18.58 -30.37
CA TRP A 507 25.67 -17.21 -30.63
C TRP A 507 26.82 -16.21 -30.68
N GLN A 508 26.53 -14.98 -31.13
CA GLN A 508 27.52 -13.91 -31.30
C GLN A 508 27.18 -12.64 -30.51
N GLY A 509 28.18 -11.87 -30.11
CA GLY A 509 28.02 -10.56 -29.47
C GLY A 509 28.13 -10.62 -27.94
N GLY A 510 27.05 -10.30 -27.22
CA GLY A 510 27.03 -10.39 -25.76
C GLY A 510 27.00 -11.85 -25.29
N PHE A 511 27.80 -12.19 -24.28
CA PHE A 511 27.86 -13.56 -23.78
C PHE A 511 26.63 -13.90 -22.92
N ILE A 512 26.61 -13.51 -21.65
CA ILE A 512 25.51 -13.82 -20.74
C ILE A 512 25.44 -12.85 -19.56
N ASP A 513 24.23 -12.57 -19.06
CA ASP A 513 24.01 -11.84 -17.82
C ASP A 513 23.88 -12.83 -16.65
N ALA A 514 24.88 -12.84 -15.77
CA ALA A 514 24.89 -13.69 -14.59
C ALA A 514 24.03 -13.15 -13.44
N GLY A 515 23.50 -11.93 -13.57
CA GLY A 515 22.76 -11.21 -12.54
C GLY A 515 21.58 -12.02 -11.99
N ARG A 516 20.86 -12.76 -12.84
CA ARG A 516 19.74 -13.62 -12.44
C ARG A 516 20.13 -14.65 -11.38
N HIS A 517 21.29 -15.29 -11.54
CA HIS A 517 21.69 -16.40 -10.67
C HIS A 517 22.71 -16.03 -9.58
N TRP A 518 23.40 -14.90 -9.73
CA TRP A 518 24.44 -14.49 -8.77
C TRP A 518 23.94 -13.47 -7.74
N SER A 519 22.70 -12.97 -7.87
CA SER A 519 22.08 -12.04 -6.92
C SER A 519 20.97 -12.71 -6.09
N GLY A 520 21.34 -13.68 -5.25
CA GLY A 520 20.44 -14.43 -4.36
C GLY A 520 20.23 -15.88 -4.81
N ARG A 521 19.09 -16.51 -4.45
CA ARG A 521 18.74 -17.91 -4.84
C ARG A 521 18.13 -18.00 -6.24
N GLY A 522 18.74 -17.31 -7.22
CA GLY A 522 18.17 -17.10 -8.55
C GLY A 522 17.47 -18.32 -9.16
N GLN A 523 16.20 -18.14 -9.55
CA GLN A 523 15.34 -19.17 -10.15
C GLN A 523 15.10 -18.85 -11.64
N GLY A 524 14.87 -19.88 -12.45
CA GLY A 524 14.51 -19.74 -13.87
C GLY A 524 15.69 -19.81 -14.84
N PHE A 525 15.42 -19.80 -16.15
CA PHE A 525 16.44 -19.98 -17.20
C PHE A 525 16.96 -18.64 -17.71
N GLN A 526 18.29 -18.45 -17.80
CA GLN A 526 18.88 -17.22 -18.35
C GLN A 526 19.06 -17.34 -19.88
N PRO A 527 18.49 -16.44 -20.69
CA PRO A 527 18.77 -16.40 -22.12
C PRO A 527 20.16 -15.82 -22.44
N PRO A 528 20.77 -16.22 -23.57
CA PRO A 528 21.94 -15.55 -24.15
C PRO A 528 21.69 -14.05 -24.38
N LEU A 529 22.73 -13.21 -24.19
CA LEU A 529 22.63 -11.76 -24.43
C LEU A 529 22.77 -11.37 -25.91
N GLY A 530 23.50 -12.19 -26.67
CA GLY A 530 23.89 -11.89 -28.04
C GLY A 530 22.81 -12.15 -29.08
N LYS A 531 23.21 -12.03 -30.34
CA LYS A 531 22.36 -12.19 -31.53
C LYS A 531 22.81 -13.42 -32.34
N GLY A 532 22.01 -13.80 -33.34
CA GLY A 532 22.35 -14.92 -34.23
C GLY A 532 22.38 -16.26 -33.51
N LEU A 533 21.44 -16.48 -32.59
CA LEU A 533 21.31 -17.73 -31.85
C LEU A 533 21.06 -18.88 -32.83
N PHE A 534 21.98 -19.84 -32.83
CA PHE A 534 21.95 -21.06 -33.63
C PHE A 534 21.98 -22.27 -32.69
N ALA A 535 21.12 -23.25 -32.94
CA ALA A 535 21.01 -24.45 -32.13
C ALA A 535 21.38 -25.68 -32.97
N PRO A 536 22.68 -26.02 -33.08
CA PRO A 536 23.16 -27.03 -34.03
C PRO A 536 22.63 -28.43 -33.73
N ASP A 537 22.62 -28.82 -32.46
CA ASP A 537 22.21 -30.16 -32.07
C ASP A 537 20.86 -30.13 -31.34
N GLN A 538 19.83 -30.75 -31.93
CA GLN A 538 18.51 -30.91 -31.31
C GLN A 538 18.39 -32.23 -30.50
N ALA A 539 19.37 -33.13 -30.64
CA ALA A 539 19.43 -34.43 -29.99
C ALA A 539 20.88 -34.78 -29.57
N THR A 540 21.06 -35.93 -28.91
CA THR A 540 22.39 -36.49 -28.61
C THR A 540 23.18 -36.72 -29.91
N PRO A 541 24.50 -36.44 -29.94
CA PRO A 541 25.34 -36.66 -31.12
C PRO A 541 25.70 -38.14 -31.34
N LEU A 542 25.32 -39.03 -30.41
CA LEU A 542 25.50 -40.47 -30.53
C LEU A 542 24.17 -41.22 -30.53
N ALA A 543 24.09 -42.24 -31.39
CA ALA A 543 23.00 -43.19 -31.42
C ALA A 543 23.51 -44.61 -31.14
N SER A 544 22.77 -45.36 -30.33
CA SER A 544 23.00 -46.79 -30.08
C SER A 544 21.94 -47.59 -30.82
N PHE A 545 22.35 -48.66 -31.51
CA PHE A 545 21.46 -49.55 -32.23
C PHE A 545 21.62 -50.97 -31.69
N ALA A 546 20.55 -51.77 -31.70
CA ALA A 546 20.59 -53.14 -31.18
C ALA A 546 21.27 -54.11 -32.17
N SER A 547 21.38 -53.73 -33.45
CA SER A 547 22.01 -54.52 -34.50
C SER A 547 22.49 -53.64 -35.67
N ASP A 548 23.45 -54.14 -36.45
CA ASP A 548 23.95 -53.45 -37.64
C ASP A 548 22.86 -53.19 -38.68
N SER A 549 21.81 -54.04 -38.73
CA SER A 549 20.67 -53.85 -39.62
C SER A 549 19.82 -52.62 -39.30
N GLU A 550 19.86 -52.12 -38.06
CA GLU A 550 19.11 -50.92 -37.66
C GLU A 550 19.83 -49.62 -38.04
N ILE A 551 21.16 -49.64 -38.23
CA ILE A 551 21.98 -48.44 -38.48
C ILE A 551 21.48 -47.66 -39.72
N THR A 552 20.96 -48.36 -40.73
CA THR A 552 20.53 -47.74 -41.99
C THR A 552 19.03 -47.41 -42.04
N THR A 553 18.25 -47.84 -41.06
CA THR A 553 16.78 -47.76 -41.10
C THR A 553 16.15 -47.10 -39.88
N ALA A 554 16.84 -47.06 -38.74
CA ALA A 554 16.34 -46.47 -37.52
C ALA A 554 16.38 -44.93 -37.57
N ALA A 555 15.34 -44.30 -37.01
CA ALA A 555 15.32 -42.85 -36.81
C ALA A 555 16.38 -42.45 -35.77
N TRP A 556 16.99 -41.27 -35.95
CA TRP A 556 17.91 -40.73 -34.95
C TRP A 556 17.20 -40.59 -33.60
N PRO A 557 17.84 -40.96 -32.47
CA PRO A 557 17.23 -40.83 -31.16
C PRO A 557 16.76 -39.39 -30.91
N VAL A 558 15.47 -39.22 -30.66
CA VAL A 558 14.86 -37.93 -30.31
C VAL A 558 14.45 -37.97 -28.83
N GLY A 559 14.81 -36.92 -28.08
CA GLY A 559 14.44 -36.80 -26.67
C GLY A 559 15.64 -36.77 -25.72
N SER A 560 15.35 -36.94 -24.43
CA SER A 560 16.32 -36.79 -23.36
C SER A 560 17.13 -38.06 -23.11
N ASN A 561 18.44 -37.96 -22.89
CA ASN A 561 19.30 -39.02 -22.32
C ASN A 561 18.96 -39.33 -20.83
N ARG A 562 17.72 -39.10 -20.41
CA ARG A 562 17.15 -39.44 -19.10
C ARG A 562 15.76 -40.02 -19.27
N ASN A 563 15.48 -41.11 -18.57
CA ASN A 563 14.16 -41.68 -18.40
C ASN A 563 13.65 -41.42 -16.97
N ALA A 564 12.48 -41.98 -16.61
CA ALA A 564 11.89 -41.82 -15.28
C ALA A 564 12.76 -42.38 -14.13
N GLU A 565 13.75 -43.22 -14.43
CA GLU A 565 14.63 -43.89 -13.47
C GLU A 565 16.00 -43.19 -13.31
N GLY A 566 16.35 -42.24 -14.18
CA GLY A 566 17.64 -41.54 -14.14
C GLY A 566 18.26 -41.31 -15.54
N PRO A 567 19.58 -41.04 -15.62
CA PRO A 567 20.31 -41.05 -16.88
C PRO A 567 20.16 -42.40 -17.59
N VAL A 568 19.97 -42.39 -18.91
CA VAL A 568 19.97 -43.59 -19.75
C VAL A 568 21.31 -44.32 -19.56
N ALA A 569 21.27 -45.63 -19.32
CA ALA A 569 22.45 -46.45 -19.05
C ALA A 569 23.53 -46.26 -20.14
N GLY A 570 24.76 -45.99 -19.72
CA GLY A 570 25.91 -45.70 -20.60
C GLY A 570 26.31 -44.23 -20.65
N PHE A 571 25.34 -43.31 -20.81
CA PHE A 571 25.66 -41.89 -20.98
C PHE A 571 26.04 -41.20 -19.66
N ARG A 572 27.32 -40.87 -19.48
CA ARG A 572 27.82 -40.21 -18.27
C ARG A 572 28.74 -39.03 -18.58
N PHE A 573 28.29 -37.83 -18.24
CA PHE A 573 29.17 -36.67 -18.22
C PHE A 573 30.25 -36.80 -17.12
N ARG A 574 31.52 -36.76 -17.51
CA ARG A 574 32.71 -36.88 -16.63
C ARG A 574 33.32 -35.53 -16.24
N GLY A 575 32.61 -34.43 -16.52
CA GLY A 575 33.09 -33.07 -16.24
C GLY A 575 33.87 -32.48 -17.40
N TYR A 576 34.63 -31.43 -17.14
CA TYR A 576 35.50 -30.80 -18.14
C TYR A 576 36.81 -30.36 -17.49
N SER A 577 37.86 -30.28 -18.31
CA SER A 577 39.14 -29.66 -17.96
C SER A 577 39.32 -28.38 -18.77
N LEU A 578 40.10 -27.43 -18.27
CA LEU A 578 40.49 -26.24 -19.01
C LEU A 578 41.95 -26.36 -19.43
N ASP A 579 42.27 -25.97 -20.67
CA ASP A 579 43.66 -25.83 -21.11
C ASP A 579 44.32 -24.57 -20.55
N ALA A 580 45.59 -24.33 -20.89
CA ALA A 580 46.34 -23.15 -20.43
C ALA A 580 45.73 -21.81 -20.89
N ALA A 581 44.95 -21.82 -21.97
CA ALA A 581 44.23 -20.65 -22.49
C ALA A 581 42.82 -20.53 -21.89
N GLY A 582 42.39 -21.45 -21.02
CA GLY A 582 41.06 -21.46 -20.41
C GLY A 582 39.96 -22.10 -21.25
N ARG A 583 40.30 -22.77 -22.37
CA ARG A 583 39.32 -23.43 -23.24
C ARG A 583 38.91 -24.77 -22.65
N PRO A 584 37.60 -25.09 -22.61
CA PRO A 584 37.13 -26.34 -22.01
C PRO A 584 37.23 -27.53 -22.96
N SER A 585 37.67 -28.66 -22.41
CA SER A 585 37.49 -30.00 -23.01
C SER A 585 36.45 -30.77 -22.20
N PHE A 586 35.30 -31.02 -22.81
CA PHE A 586 34.20 -31.77 -22.20
C PHE A 586 34.48 -33.27 -22.26
N ARG A 587 34.44 -33.94 -21.10
CA ARG A 587 34.68 -35.38 -20.99
C ARG A 587 33.37 -36.07 -20.67
N TRP A 588 33.12 -37.17 -21.36
CA TRP A 588 31.95 -38.00 -21.15
C TRP A 588 32.28 -39.43 -21.56
N GLU A 589 31.48 -40.34 -21.06
CA GLU A 589 31.53 -41.76 -21.39
C GLU A 589 30.16 -42.18 -21.91
N TRP A 590 30.19 -43.19 -22.77
CA TRP A 590 29.04 -43.91 -23.26
C TRP A 590 29.25 -45.39 -22.95
#